data_AF-A0A418WM44-F1
#
_entry.id   AF-A0A418WM44-F1
#
_cell.length_a   1.000
_cell.length_b   1.000
_cell.length_c   1.000
_cell.angle_alpha   90.00
_cell.angle_beta   90.00
_cell.angle_gamma   90.00
#
_symmetry.space_group_name_H-M   'P 1'
#
loop_
_entity.id
_entity.type
_entity.pdbx_description
1 polymer ?
#
loop_
_entity_poly.entity_id
_entity_poly.type
_entity_poly.pdbx_seq_one_letter_code
_entity_poly.pdbx_strand_id
1 'polypeptide(L)'
;MTKAKVGVLISGRGSNMAALLYASKRSDCPYEIVLVAANDPDAAGLKLAAAEGVATFGQSHKGLKREEFDAIIDAELRKAGAHYVALAGYMRLLSPGFVDGWAGRMVNIHPSLLPKYKGLDTHERALDAGDTVGGCSVHIVTAELDDGPVLGQTEVAILPGDTPETLAARILIAEHQLYPRVLAELVSRETSPDWLLDQVRERALALPKTTEKSSHGSPGFLIEGGKFFAYFSHDHHGDGITSVLVKTGGPEEQMMLIEADPDIYYKPPYLGPSGWIGIRLDGDDVDWERVEEKLAASWRMVAPKKLAMLF
;
A
#
# COMPACT_ATOMS: atom_id res chain seq x y z
N MET A 1 12.90 -1.04 -5.65
CA MET A 1 11.95 -0.86 -4.54
C MET A 1 12.11 -2.01 -3.59
N THR A 2 12.35 -1.69 -2.32
CA THR A 2 12.34 -2.66 -1.24
C THR A 2 10.91 -3.16 -1.04
N LYS A 3 10.74 -4.48 -0.96
CA LYS A 3 9.42 -5.08 -0.78
C LYS A 3 8.90 -4.78 0.64
N ALA A 4 7.62 -4.43 0.74
CA ALA A 4 6.95 -4.31 2.02
C ALA A 4 6.93 -5.67 2.74
N LYS A 5 7.30 -5.68 4.02
CA LYS A 5 7.37 -6.91 4.82
C LYS A 5 6.02 -7.22 5.43
N VAL A 6 5.45 -8.37 5.08
CA VAL A 6 4.10 -8.78 5.51
C VAL A 6 4.19 -10.01 6.41
N GLY A 7 3.57 -9.93 7.59
CA GLY A 7 3.26 -11.10 8.40
C GLY A 7 1.86 -11.63 8.09
N VAL A 8 1.70 -12.95 7.93
CA VAL A 8 0.40 -13.57 7.64
C VAL A 8 -0.07 -14.40 8.84
N LEU A 9 -1.29 -14.15 9.31
CA LEU A 9 -1.91 -14.91 10.39
C LEU A 9 -2.93 -15.92 9.84
N ILE A 10 -2.87 -17.16 10.29
CA ILE A 10 -3.74 -18.27 9.86
C ILE A 10 -4.23 -19.10 11.04
N SER A 11 -5.31 -19.88 10.84
CA SER A 11 -5.76 -20.89 11.82
C SER A 11 -5.84 -22.31 11.28
N GLY A 12 -5.64 -22.53 9.98
CA GLY A 12 -5.90 -23.85 9.37
C GLY A 12 -5.16 -24.10 8.07
N ARG A 13 -5.89 -24.48 7.02
CA ARG A 13 -5.32 -24.92 5.73
C ARG A 13 -4.43 -23.86 5.06
N GLY A 14 -4.77 -22.59 5.23
CA GLY A 14 -3.97 -21.47 4.72
C GLY A 14 -4.04 -21.28 3.19
N SER A 15 -5.15 -21.58 2.52
CA SER A 15 -5.23 -21.39 1.06
C SER A 15 -5.10 -19.91 0.64
N ASN A 16 -5.68 -18.97 1.39
CA ASN A 16 -5.45 -17.54 1.17
C ASN A 16 -3.99 -17.14 1.44
N MET A 17 -3.36 -17.70 2.49
CA MET A 17 -1.94 -17.49 2.75
C MET A 17 -1.07 -17.99 1.59
N ALA A 18 -1.38 -19.17 1.04
CA ALA A 18 -0.69 -19.69 -0.14
C ALA A 18 -0.84 -18.74 -1.35
N ALA A 19 -2.04 -18.20 -1.60
CA ALA A 19 -2.24 -17.23 -2.67
C ALA A 19 -1.37 -15.96 -2.50
N LEU A 20 -1.32 -15.41 -1.28
CA LEU A 20 -0.43 -14.28 -0.95
C LEU A 20 1.05 -14.66 -1.13
N LEU A 21 1.45 -15.83 -0.64
CA LEU A 21 2.83 -16.33 -0.73
C LEU A 21 3.26 -16.48 -2.19
N TYR A 22 2.49 -17.16 -3.02
CA TYR A 22 2.86 -17.36 -4.43
C TYR A 22 2.85 -16.05 -5.22
N ALA A 23 1.94 -15.13 -4.92
CA ALA A 23 1.98 -13.79 -5.50
C ALA A 23 3.26 -13.04 -5.11
N SER A 24 3.69 -13.12 -3.84
CA SER A 24 4.91 -12.47 -3.34
C SER A 24 6.19 -12.89 -4.06
N LYS A 25 6.20 -14.08 -4.68
CA LYS A 25 7.34 -14.61 -5.45
C LYS A 25 7.50 -13.97 -6.83
N ARG A 26 6.49 -13.26 -7.33
CA ARG A 26 6.61 -12.54 -8.60
C ARG A 26 7.61 -11.39 -8.45
N SER A 27 8.32 -11.07 -9.53
CA SER A 27 9.31 -10.00 -9.57
C SER A 27 8.69 -8.61 -9.40
N ASP A 28 7.43 -8.45 -9.82
CA ASP A 28 6.66 -7.21 -9.75
C ASP A 28 5.82 -7.08 -8.48
N CYS A 29 5.87 -8.05 -7.57
CA CYS A 29 5.10 -7.97 -6.33
C CYS A 29 5.77 -6.99 -5.35
N PRO A 30 5.05 -5.98 -4.83
CA PRO A 30 5.60 -4.96 -3.95
C PRO A 30 5.75 -5.43 -2.49
N TYR A 31 5.44 -6.69 -2.17
CA TYR A 31 5.60 -7.24 -0.83
C TYR A 31 6.29 -8.61 -0.82
N GLU A 32 6.85 -8.93 0.34
CA GLU A 32 7.37 -10.26 0.69
C GLU A 32 6.70 -10.76 1.97
N ILE A 33 6.52 -12.07 2.08
CA ILE A 33 6.01 -12.69 3.31
C ILE A 33 7.18 -13.03 4.22
N VAL A 34 7.30 -12.33 5.35
CA VAL A 34 8.42 -12.50 6.29
C VAL A 34 8.12 -13.48 7.42
N LEU A 35 6.84 -13.72 7.72
CA LEU A 35 6.40 -14.65 8.75
C LEU A 35 5.02 -15.17 8.42
N VAL A 36 4.81 -16.48 8.61
CA VAL A 36 3.47 -17.07 8.73
C VAL A 36 3.29 -17.56 10.15
N ALA A 37 2.35 -16.96 10.89
CA ALA A 37 2.06 -17.33 12.26
C ALA A 37 0.66 -17.95 12.39
N ALA A 38 0.50 -18.91 13.30
CA ALA A 38 -0.77 -19.56 13.55
C ALA A 38 -1.07 -19.73 15.04
N ASN A 39 -2.36 -19.62 15.37
CA ASN A 39 -2.89 -19.91 16.71
C ASN A 39 -3.12 -21.40 16.97
N ASP A 40 -2.84 -22.24 15.98
CA ASP A 40 -2.75 -23.69 16.07
C ASP A 40 -1.39 -24.13 15.52
N PRO A 41 -0.49 -24.71 16.33
CA PRO A 41 0.82 -25.16 15.86
C PRO A 41 0.74 -26.30 14.83
N ASP A 42 -0.40 -27.00 14.75
CA ASP A 42 -0.62 -28.08 13.78
C ASP A 42 -1.29 -27.59 12.48
N ALA A 43 -1.52 -26.28 12.32
CA ALA A 43 -2.14 -25.69 11.13
C ALA A 43 -1.37 -26.10 9.87
N ALA A 44 -2.06 -26.75 8.93
CA ALA A 44 -1.45 -27.26 7.70
C ALA A 44 -0.76 -26.17 6.86
N GLY A 45 -1.25 -24.92 6.94
CA GLY A 45 -0.61 -23.80 6.27
C GLY A 45 0.81 -23.49 6.75
N LEU A 46 1.18 -23.80 8.01
CA LEU A 46 2.55 -23.62 8.50
C LEU A 46 3.53 -24.55 7.75
N LYS A 47 3.11 -25.81 7.51
CA LYS A 47 3.93 -26.78 6.76
C LYS A 47 4.19 -26.32 5.33
N LEU A 48 3.16 -25.76 4.68
CA LEU A 48 3.28 -25.18 3.34
C LEU A 48 4.26 -24.00 3.35
N ALA A 49 4.09 -23.03 4.26
CA ALA A 49 4.97 -21.86 4.32
C ALA A 49 6.44 -22.25 4.56
N ALA A 50 6.68 -23.20 5.45
CA ALA A 50 8.03 -23.71 5.73
C ALA A 50 8.65 -24.41 4.51
N ALA A 51 7.86 -25.21 3.77
CA ALA A 51 8.33 -25.87 2.54
C ALA A 51 8.72 -24.86 1.44
N GLU A 52 8.08 -23.68 1.44
CA GLU A 52 8.38 -22.59 0.52
C GLU A 52 9.50 -21.65 1.02
N GLY A 53 10.13 -21.97 2.17
CA GLY A 53 11.26 -21.23 2.74
C GLY A 53 10.89 -20.01 3.57
N VAL A 54 9.62 -19.84 3.94
CA VAL A 54 9.15 -18.73 4.78
C VAL A 54 9.27 -19.09 6.25
N ALA A 55 9.67 -18.13 7.09
CA ALA A 55 9.72 -18.33 8.53
C ALA A 55 8.30 -18.59 9.09
N THR A 56 8.21 -19.50 10.07
CA THR A 56 6.92 -19.89 10.65
C THR A 56 6.93 -19.84 12.17
N PHE A 57 5.78 -19.52 12.75
CA PHE A 57 5.57 -19.54 14.20
C PHE A 57 4.21 -20.14 14.53
N GLY A 58 4.20 -21.25 15.28
CA GLY A 58 2.98 -21.92 15.72
C GLY A 58 2.88 -21.89 17.25
N GLN A 59 1.83 -21.28 17.78
CA GLN A 59 1.56 -21.26 19.21
C GLN A 59 0.09 -21.57 19.46
N SER A 60 -0.20 -22.52 20.36
CA SER A 60 -1.58 -22.77 20.74
C SER A 60 -2.10 -21.61 21.58
N HIS A 61 -3.26 -21.07 21.20
CA HIS A 61 -3.97 -20.06 21.99
C HIS A 61 -4.79 -20.66 23.14
N LYS A 62 -4.92 -21.98 23.23
CA LYS A 62 -5.73 -22.65 24.25
C LYS A 62 -5.17 -22.38 25.65
N GLY A 63 -6.03 -21.91 26.55
CA GLY A 63 -5.67 -21.61 27.94
C GLY A 63 -5.01 -20.24 28.15
N LEU A 64 -4.82 -19.44 27.10
CA LEU A 64 -4.30 -18.08 27.19
C LEU A 64 -5.43 -17.06 27.04
N LYS A 65 -5.33 -15.94 27.77
CA LYS A 65 -6.25 -14.82 27.55
C LYS A 65 -5.99 -14.17 26.20
N ARG A 66 -6.96 -13.39 25.75
CA ARG A 66 -6.91 -12.79 24.42
C ARG A 66 -5.66 -11.93 24.23
N GLU A 67 -5.45 -11.02 25.18
CA GLU A 67 -4.38 -10.03 25.19
C GLU A 67 -3.00 -10.68 25.39
N GLU A 68 -2.91 -11.75 26.20
CA GLU A 68 -1.66 -12.48 26.44
C GLU A 68 -1.16 -13.16 25.16
N PHE A 69 -2.05 -13.81 24.44
CA PHE A 69 -1.68 -14.49 23.19
C PHE A 69 -1.40 -13.48 22.06
N ASP A 70 -2.16 -12.39 21.98
CA ASP A 70 -1.92 -11.34 20.98
C ASP A 70 -0.54 -10.69 21.18
N ALA A 71 -0.09 -10.50 22.42
CA ALA A 71 1.25 -9.99 22.72
C ALA A 71 2.37 -10.93 22.23
N ILE A 72 2.17 -12.25 22.30
CA ILE A 72 3.12 -13.23 21.77
C ILE A 72 3.22 -13.12 20.25
N ILE A 73 2.06 -13.04 19.58
CA ILE A 73 2.01 -12.91 18.11
C ILE A 73 2.62 -11.58 17.65
N ASP A 74 2.30 -10.47 18.33
CA ASP A 74 2.87 -9.14 18.04
C ASP A 74 4.40 -9.15 18.15
N ALA A 75 4.94 -9.77 19.20
CA ALA A 75 6.38 -9.87 19.39
C ALA A 75 7.08 -10.62 18.24
N GLU A 76 6.52 -11.75 17.79
CA GLU A 76 7.10 -12.51 16.67
C GLU A 76 6.95 -11.78 15.33
N LEU A 77 5.82 -11.10 15.09
CA LEU A 77 5.64 -10.24 13.90
C LEU A 77 6.69 -9.13 13.85
N ARG A 78 6.92 -8.42 14.97
CA ARG A 78 7.91 -7.34 15.06
C ARG A 78 9.33 -7.85 14.92
N LYS A 79 9.65 -8.99 15.55
CA LYS A 79 10.96 -9.66 15.44
C LYS A 79 11.26 -10.10 14.01
N ALA A 80 10.25 -10.51 13.24
CA ALA A 80 10.38 -10.80 11.81
C ALA A 80 10.50 -9.53 10.94
N GLY A 81 10.31 -8.34 11.52
CA GLY A 81 10.35 -7.06 10.81
C GLY A 81 9.11 -6.79 9.97
N ALA A 82 7.95 -7.36 10.32
CA ALA A 82 6.71 -7.10 9.60
C ALA A 82 6.28 -5.63 9.72
N HIS A 83 5.91 -5.02 8.59
CA HIS A 83 5.33 -3.68 8.51
C HIS A 83 3.81 -3.74 8.36
N TYR A 84 3.29 -4.82 7.77
CA TYR A 84 1.87 -5.09 7.54
C TYR A 84 1.48 -6.48 8.05
N VAL A 85 0.19 -6.65 8.36
CA VAL A 85 -0.39 -7.93 8.79
C VAL A 85 -1.56 -8.31 7.89
N ALA A 86 -1.56 -9.54 7.38
CA ALA A 86 -2.65 -10.10 6.59
C ALA A 86 -3.32 -11.27 7.34
N LEU A 87 -4.62 -11.16 7.62
CA LEU A 87 -5.43 -12.23 8.21
C LEU A 87 -5.97 -13.13 7.10
N ALA A 88 -5.43 -14.35 7.00
CA ALA A 88 -5.77 -15.30 5.95
C ALA A 88 -6.48 -16.52 6.54
N GLY A 89 -7.75 -16.34 6.92
CA GLY A 89 -8.52 -17.37 7.62
C GLY A 89 -8.11 -17.52 9.08
N TYR A 90 -7.88 -16.39 9.75
CA TYR A 90 -7.54 -16.33 11.16
C TYR A 90 -8.82 -16.31 12.01
N MET A 91 -9.14 -17.45 12.64
CA MET A 91 -10.43 -17.72 13.29
C MET A 91 -10.43 -17.33 14.77
N ARG A 92 -9.85 -16.19 15.11
CA ARG A 92 -9.78 -15.70 16.49
C ARG A 92 -9.94 -14.19 16.55
N LEU A 93 -10.81 -13.73 17.44
CA LEU A 93 -10.96 -12.30 17.72
C LEU A 93 -9.66 -11.71 18.25
N LEU A 94 -9.28 -10.56 17.72
CA LEU A 94 -8.12 -9.78 18.16
C LEU A 94 -8.54 -8.80 19.26
N SER A 95 -7.62 -8.50 20.18
CA SER A 95 -7.81 -7.45 21.18
C SER A 95 -7.71 -6.07 20.51
N PRO A 96 -8.42 -5.05 21.04
CA PRO A 96 -8.32 -3.69 20.52
C PRO A 96 -6.87 -3.18 20.50
N GLY A 97 -6.09 -3.42 21.57
CA GLY A 97 -4.70 -2.99 21.64
C GLY A 97 -3.80 -3.60 20.55
N PHE A 98 -4.07 -4.85 20.14
CA PHE A 98 -3.37 -5.46 19.01
C PHE A 98 -3.76 -4.79 17.69
N VAL A 99 -5.06 -4.57 17.46
CA VAL A 99 -5.55 -3.91 16.24
C VAL A 99 -5.01 -2.48 16.13
N ASP A 100 -5.04 -1.71 17.21
CA ASP A 100 -4.55 -0.33 17.27
C ASP A 100 -3.04 -0.25 16.94
N GLY A 101 -2.24 -1.21 17.43
CA GLY A 101 -0.81 -1.30 17.13
C GLY A 101 -0.46 -1.50 15.65
N TRP A 102 -1.43 -1.97 14.86
CA TRP A 102 -1.33 -2.22 13.42
C TRP A 102 -2.35 -1.41 12.60
N ALA A 103 -2.91 -0.34 13.18
CA ALA A 103 -3.92 0.49 12.52
C ALA A 103 -3.49 0.94 11.12
N GLY A 104 -4.39 0.81 10.15
CA GLY A 104 -4.13 1.12 8.74
C GLY A 104 -3.18 0.15 8.00
N ARG A 105 -2.58 -0.82 8.70
CA ARG A 105 -1.59 -1.78 8.17
C ARG A 105 -1.99 -3.24 8.36
N MET A 106 -3.20 -3.48 8.85
CA MET A 106 -3.78 -4.82 9.01
C MET A 106 -4.98 -5.00 8.10
N VAL A 107 -5.00 -6.09 7.32
CA VAL A 107 -6.09 -6.40 6.39
C VAL A 107 -6.63 -7.80 6.59
N ASN A 108 -7.92 -7.97 6.36
CA ASN A 108 -8.60 -9.26 6.39
C ASN A 108 -9.34 -9.50 5.07
N ILE A 109 -9.39 -10.77 4.65
CA ILE A 109 -10.30 -11.23 3.60
C ILE A 109 -11.53 -11.85 4.28
N HIS A 110 -12.70 -11.35 3.92
CA HIS A 110 -13.98 -11.78 4.47
C HIS A 110 -14.87 -12.39 3.37
N PRO A 111 -15.46 -13.59 3.57
CA PRO A 111 -16.22 -14.33 2.56
C PRO A 111 -17.65 -13.80 2.35
N SER A 112 -17.82 -12.48 2.28
CA SER A 112 -19.07 -11.83 1.89
C SER A 112 -18.81 -10.49 1.18
N LEU A 113 -19.86 -9.93 0.58
CA LEU A 113 -19.88 -8.55 0.10
C LEU A 113 -20.25 -7.60 1.26
N LEU A 114 -19.27 -7.22 2.07
CA LEU A 114 -19.47 -6.26 3.17
C LEU A 114 -20.16 -4.97 2.65
N PRO A 115 -21.10 -4.41 3.43
CA PRO A 115 -21.41 -4.71 4.82
C PRO A 115 -22.36 -5.91 5.05
N LYS A 116 -22.76 -6.66 4.01
CA LYS A 116 -23.60 -7.86 4.20
C LYS A 116 -22.84 -8.97 4.93
N TYR A 117 -23.55 -9.72 5.77
CA TYR A 117 -23.09 -10.96 6.40
C TYR A 117 -21.73 -10.86 7.12
N LYS A 118 -21.61 -9.95 8.08
CA LYS A 118 -20.47 -9.93 9.03
C LYS A 118 -20.44 -11.19 9.89
N GLY A 119 -19.25 -11.60 10.33
CA GLY A 119 -19.05 -12.77 11.17
C GLY A 119 -19.13 -14.10 10.41
N LEU A 120 -19.67 -15.13 11.05
CA LEU A 120 -19.60 -16.51 10.54
C LEU A 120 -20.77 -16.84 9.58
N ASP A 121 -20.64 -18.01 8.94
CA ASP A 121 -21.67 -18.70 8.15
C ASP A 121 -22.23 -17.83 7.01
N THR A 122 -21.37 -17.01 6.41
CA THR A 122 -21.75 -16.00 5.41
C THR A 122 -22.40 -16.61 4.17
N HIS A 123 -21.94 -17.79 3.75
CA HIS A 123 -22.45 -18.49 2.57
C HIS A 123 -23.86 -19.03 2.79
N GLU A 124 -24.11 -19.69 3.93
CA GLU A 124 -25.43 -20.19 4.30
C GLU A 124 -26.42 -19.03 4.42
N ARG A 125 -26.02 -17.95 5.10
CA ARG A 125 -26.86 -16.75 5.25
C ARG A 125 -27.21 -16.09 3.91
N ALA A 126 -26.29 -16.07 2.95
CA ALA A 126 -26.57 -15.55 1.61
C ALA A 126 -27.58 -16.43 0.85
N LEU A 127 -27.45 -17.75 0.96
CA LEU A 127 -28.37 -18.71 0.34
C LEU A 127 -29.76 -18.65 0.97
N ASP A 128 -29.84 -18.62 2.29
CA ASP A 128 -31.10 -18.51 3.05
C ASP A 128 -31.86 -17.21 2.75
N ALA A 129 -31.12 -16.12 2.52
CA ALA A 129 -31.70 -14.85 2.12
C ALA A 129 -32.19 -14.83 0.66
N GLY A 130 -31.89 -15.87 -0.13
CA GLY A 130 -32.22 -15.94 -1.56
C GLY A 130 -31.40 -14.97 -2.42
N ASP A 131 -30.20 -14.59 -1.97
CA ASP A 131 -29.32 -13.73 -2.77
C ASP A 131 -28.92 -14.44 -4.08
N THR A 132 -28.83 -13.68 -5.16
CA THR A 132 -28.34 -14.16 -6.47
C THR A 132 -26.86 -13.88 -6.70
N VAL A 133 -26.26 -13.08 -5.81
CA VAL A 133 -24.86 -12.66 -5.86
C VAL A 133 -24.28 -12.70 -4.44
N GLY A 134 -23.19 -13.45 -4.29
CA GLY A 134 -22.31 -13.44 -3.12
C GLY A 134 -20.96 -12.85 -3.49
N GLY A 135 -19.93 -13.10 -2.68
CA GLY A 135 -18.58 -12.64 -2.99
C GLY A 135 -17.67 -12.59 -1.78
N CYS A 136 -16.58 -11.86 -1.93
CA CYS A 136 -15.62 -11.61 -0.86
C CYS A 136 -15.19 -10.14 -0.83
N SER A 137 -14.72 -9.71 0.33
CA SER A 137 -14.24 -8.35 0.59
C SER A 137 -12.88 -8.38 1.27
N VAL A 138 -11.93 -7.59 0.78
CA VAL A 138 -10.72 -7.26 1.53
C VAL A 138 -10.94 -5.91 2.20
N HIS A 139 -10.70 -5.83 3.50
CA HIS A 139 -10.91 -4.61 4.27
C HIS A 139 -9.80 -4.39 5.30
N ILE A 140 -9.64 -3.13 5.71
CA ILE A 140 -8.81 -2.78 6.87
C ILE A 140 -9.44 -3.38 8.12
N VAL A 141 -8.63 -3.93 9.01
CA VAL A 141 -9.11 -4.43 10.31
C VAL A 141 -9.26 -3.26 11.27
N THR A 142 -10.42 -3.18 11.92
CA THR A 142 -10.71 -2.28 13.03
C THR A 142 -11.10 -3.10 14.26
N ALA A 143 -11.25 -2.44 15.41
CA ALA A 143 -11.66 -3.12 16.64
C ALA A 143 -13.09 -3.68 16.55
N GLU A 144 -13.93 -3.09 15.67
CA GLU A 144 -15.27 -3.58 15.38
C GLU A 144 -15.22 -4.70 14.33
N LEU A 145 -16.03 -5.75 14.55
CA LEU A 145 -16.06 -6.93 13.70
C LEU A 145 -16.47 -6.57 12.27
N ASP A 146 -15.58 -6.86 11.31
CA ASP A 146 -15.78 -6.70 9.87
C ASP A 146 -16.36 -5.33 9.46
N ASP A 147 -15.96 -4.26 10.16
CA ASP A 147 -16.49 -2.90 9.94
C ASP A 147 -15.50 -1.93 9.29
N GLY A 148 -14.23 -2.29 9.22
CA GLY A 148 -13.23 -1.38 8.68
C GLY A 148 -13.40 -1.09 7.19
N PRO A 149 -12.77 -0.01 6.68
CA PRO A 149 -12.88 0.41 5.29
C PRO A 149 -12.61 -0.73 4.31
N VAL A 150 -13.57 -0.97 3.40
CA VAL A 150 -13.44 -1.94 2.32
C VAL A 150 -12.47 -1.39 1.29
N LEU A 151 -11.43 -2.18 0.99
CA LEU A 151 -10.39 -1.84 0.02
C LEU A 151 -10.68 -2.43 -1.36
N GLY A 152 -11.38 -3.56 -1.42
CA GLY A 152 -11.80 -4.17 -2.67
C GLY A 152 -12.78 -5.31 -2.45
N GLN A 153 -13.57 -5.60 -3.48
CA GLN A 153 -14.55 -6.69 -3.48
C GLN A 153 -14.48 -7.46 -4.79
N THR A 154 -14.99 -8.69 -4.77
CA THR A 154 -15.25 -9.46 -5.98
C THR A 154 -16.56 -10.19 -5.83
N GLU A 155 -17.46 -9.91 -6.76
CA GLU A 155 -18.77 -10.54 -6.83
C GLU A 155 -18.67 -11.94 -7.45
N VAL A 156 -19.52 -12.83 -6.95
CA VAL A 156 -19.61 -14.21 -7.41
C VAL A 156 -21.09 -14.56 -7.54
N ALA A 157 -21.51 -14.98 -8.73
CA ALA A 157 -22.88 -15.42 -8.96
C ALA A 157 -23.23 -16.61 -8.06
N ILE A 158 -24.43 -16.61 -7.48
CA ILE A 158 -25.04 -17.75 -6.80
C ILE A 158 -25.91 -18.48 -7.81
N LEU A 159 -25.62 -19.75 -8.06
CA LEU A 159 -26.29 -20.55 -9.08
C LEU A 159 -27.48 -21.30 -8.47
N PRO A 160 -28.54 -21.59 -9.26
CA PRO A 160 -29.62 -22.45 -8.81
C PRO A 160 -29.09 -23.81 -8.31
N GLY A 161 -29.46 -24.17 -7.09
CA GLY A 161 -29.04 -25.43 -6.45
C GLY A 161 -27.66 -25.36 -5.77
N ASP A 162 -27.06 -24.19 -5.61
CA ASP A 162 -25.86 -24.04 -4.79
C ASP A 162 -26.11 -24.46 -3.34
N THR A 163 -25.07 -25.06 -2.77
CA THR A 163 -24.92 -25.37 -1.34
C THR A 163 -23.90 -24.41 -0.73
N PRO A 164 -23.84 -24.24 0.60
CA PRO A 164 -22.81 -23.45 1.23
C PRO A 164 -21.39 -23.87 0.78
N GLU A 165 -21.14 -25.17 0.58
CA GLU A 165 -19.86 -25.70 0.15
C GLU A 165 -19.52 -25.34 -1.30
N THR A 166 -20.48 -25.46 -2.23
CA THR A 166 -20.24 -25.13 -3.64
C THR A 166 -20.07 -23.62 -3.83
N LEU A 167 -20.81 -22.81 -3.08
CA LEU A 167 -20.64 -21.36 -3.05
C LEU A 167 -19.30 -20.97 -2.43
N ALA A 168 -18.93 -21.56 -1.29
CA ALA A 168 -17.64 -21.33 -0.63
C ALA A 168 -16.46 -21.65 -1.56
N ALA A 169 -16.52 -22.79 -2.27
CA ALA A 169 -15.47 -23.17 -3.22
C ALA A 169 -15.32 -22.16 -4.36
N ARG A 170 -16.43 -21.58 -4.85
CA ARG A 170 -16.41 -20.56 -5.90
C ARG A 170 -15.90 -19.22 -5.38
N ILE A 171 -16.35 -18.79 -4.20
CA ILE A 171 -15.87 -17.56 -3.55
C ILE A 171 -14.38 -17.66 -3.21
N LEU A 172 -13.90 -18.83 -2.79
CA LEU A 172 -12.49 -19.04 -2.49
C LEU A 172 -11.56 -18.75 -3.70
N ILE A 173 -12.01 -19.04 -4.91
CA ILE A 173 -11.27 -18.69 -6.13
C ILE A 173 -11.19 -17.16 -6.27
N ALA A 174 -12.30 -16.46 -6.03
CA ALA A 174 -12.33 -15.00 -6.05
C ALA A 174 -11.44 -14.39 -4.96
N GLU A 175 -11.42 -14.96 -3.76
CA GLU A 175 -10.51 -14.54 -2.67
C GLU A 175 -9.04 -14.63 -3.09
N HIS A 176 -8.64 -15.72 -3.76
CA HIS A 176 -7.26 -15.92 -4.21
C HIS A 176 -6.83 -14.90 -5.27
N GLN A 177 -7.77 -14.35 -6.04
CA GLN A 177 -7.48 -13.28 -7.00
C GLN A 177 -7.49 -11.91 -6.34
N LEU A 178 -8.47 -11.65 -5.48
CA LEU A 178 -8.68 -10.35 -4.85
C LEU A 178 -7.59 -10.03 -3.84
N TYR A 179 -7.29 -10.97 -2.95
CA TYR A 179 -6.49 -10.68 -1.75
C TYR A 179 -5.05 -10.26 -2.08
N PRO A 180 -4.30 -10.97 -2.94
CA PRO A 180 -2.95 -10.55 -3.31
C PRO A 180 -2.89 -9.19 -4.00
N ARG A 181 -3.87 -8.89 -4.86
CA ARG A 181 -3.97 -7.61 -5.60
C ARG A 181 -4.22 -6.46 -4.65
N VAL A 182 -5.23 -6.56 -3.78
CA VAL A 182 -5.58 -5.50 -2.84
C VAL A 182 -4.48 -5.28 -1.80
N LEU A 183 -3.81 -6.35 -1.35
CA LEU A 183 -2.65 -6.20 -0.48
C LEU A 183 -1.52 -5.45 -1.21
N ALA A 184 -1.24 -5.78 -2.48
CA ALA A 184 -0.24 -5.08 -3.28
C ALA A 184 -0.56 -3.57 -3.39
N GLU A 185 -1.80 -3.23 -3.73
CA GLU A 185 -2.29 -1.85 -3.80
C GLU A 185 -2.15 -1.10 -2.47
N LEU A 186 -2.47 -1.76 -1.34
CA LEU A 186 -2.34 -1.16 -0.02
C LEU A 186 -0.89 -0.85 0.34
N VAL A 187 0.03 -1.83 0.16
CA VAL A 187 1.43 -1.63 0.56
C VAL A 187 2.17 -0.65 -0.34
N SER A 188 1.72 -0.47 -1.59
CA SER A 188 2.28 0.50 -2.52
C SER A 188 1.58 1.85 -2.49
N ARG A 189 0.56 2.04 -1.64
CA ARG A 189 -0.28 3.25 -1.67
C ARG A 189 0.54 4.53 -1.51
N GLU A 190 1.45 4.53 -0.54
CA GLU A 190 2.33 5.65 -0.19
C GLU A 190 3.57 5.77 -1.09
N THR A 191 3.66 4.96 -2.13
CA THR A 191 4.69 5.07 -3.17
C THR A 191 4.06 5.10 -4.56
N SER A 192 2.73 5.18 -4.64
CA SER A 192 2.01 5.26 -5.90
C SER A 192 2.24 6.63 -6.54
N PRO A 193 2.28 6.73 -7.88
CA PRO A 193 2.45 8.01 -8.57
C PRO A 193 1.40 9.05 -8.17
N ASP A 194 0.15 8.63 -7.96
CA ASP A 194 -0.92 9.53 -7.53
C ASP A 194 -0.69 10.08 -6.11
N TRP A 195 -0.27 9.23 -5.17
CA TRP A 195 0.07 9.68 -3.82
C TRP A 195 1.29 10.61 -3.83
N LEU A 196 2.33 10.27 -4.59
CA LEU A 196 3.52 11.12 -4.73
C LEU A 196 3.17 12.47 -5.35
N LEU A 197 2.27 12.48 -6.34
CA LEU A 197 1.73 13.71 -6.92
C LEU A 197 0.96 14.53 -5.88
N ASP A 198 0.12 13.91 -5.06
CA ASP A 198 -0.61 14.59 -3.99
C ASP A 198 0.33 15.21 -2.96
N GLN A 199 1.41 14.51 -2.58
CA GLN A 199 2.43 15.05 -1.68
C GLN A 199 3.20 16.24 -2.28
N VAL A 200 3.53 16.19 -3.57
CA VAL A 200 4.13 17.33 -4.29
C VAL A 200 3.14 18.49 -4.40
N ARG A 201 1.87 18.19 -4.72
CA ARG A 201 0.79 19.17 -4.87
C ARG A 201 0.54 19.94 -3.58
N GLU A 202 0.43 19.24 -2.46
CA GLU A 202 0.26 19.86 -1.13
C GLU A 202 1.35 20.89 -0.85
N ARG A 203 2.62 20.49 -1.03
CA ARG A 203 3.79 21.35 -0.77
C ARG A 203 3.90 22.50 -1.75
N ALA A 204 3.70 22.24 -3.03
CA ALA A 204 3.79 23.27 -4.06
C ALA A 204 2.66 24.32 -3.91
N LEU A 205 1.43 23.89 -3.65
CA LEU A 205 0.28 24.79 -3.48
C LEU A 205 0.33 25.57 -2.15
N ALA A 206 1.09 25.11 -1.16
CA ALA A 206 1.37 25.89 0.05
C ALA A 206 2.22 27.15 -0.22
N LEU A 207 2.98 27.17 -1.32
CA LEU A 207 3.81 28.33 -1.70
C LEU A 207 2.93 29.51 -2.17
N PRO A 208 3.28 30.77 -1.84
CA PRO A 208 2.40 31.90 -2.10
C PRO A 208 2.02 32.06 -3.58
N LYS A 209 0.74 32.32 -3.82
CA LYS A 209 0.20 32.59 -5.16
C LYS A 209 0.51 31.48 -6.16
N THR A 210 0.50 30.23 -5.73
CA THR A 210 0.71 29.07 -6.60
C THR A 210 -0.62 28.49 -7.08
N THR A 211 -0.66 28.08 -8.35
CA THR A 211 -1.74 27.30 -8.92
C THR A 211 -1.19 26.10 -9.69
N GLU A 212 -2.03 25.13 -10.00
CA GLU A 212 -1.70 23.94 -10.79
C GLU A 212 -2.32 24.05 -12.19
N LYS A 213 -1.55 23.69 -13.21
CA LYS A 213 -2.01 23.60 -14.59
C LYS A 213 -1.30 22.46 -15.30
N SER A 214 -2.06 21.63 -16.02
CA SER A 214 -1.47 20.61 -16.90
C SER A 214 -0.68 21.26 -18.06
N SER A 215 0.50 20.74 -18.33
CA SER A 215 1.34 21.10 -19.48
C SER A 215 1.85 19.82 -20.13
N HIS A 216 1.52 19.62 -21.41
CA HIS A 216 1.90 18.42 -22.17
C HIS A 216 1.55 17.10 -21.45
N GLY A 217 0.41 17.07 -20.76
CA GLY A 217 -0.06 15.91 -20.00
C GLY A 217 0.53 15.76 -18.60
N SER A 218 1.54 16.55 -18.23
CA SER A 218 2.15 16.53 -16.90
C SER A 218 1.56 17.63 -16.00
N PRO A 219 1.24 17.35 -14.72
CA PRO A 219 0.89 18.36 -13.74
C PRO A 219 2.04 19.36 -13.53
N GLY A 220 1.77 20.65 -13.69
CA GLY A 220 2.76 21.71 -13.49
C GLY A 220 2.29 22.75 -12.49
N PHE A 221 3.23 23.26 -11.69
CA PHE A 221 2.99 24.26 -10.66
C PHE A 221 3.63 25.58 -11.07
N LEU A 222 2.84 26.65 -10.98
CA LEU A 222 3.21 27.98 -11.43
C LEU A 222 2.67 29.05 -10.49
N ILE A 223 3.31 30.21 -10.52
CA ILE A 223 2.74 31.42 -9.90
C ILE A 223 1.51 31.84 -10.70
N GLU A 224 0.44 32.28 -10.03
CA GLU A 224 -0.78 32.82 -10.65
C GLU A 224 -0.43 33.85 -11.74
N GLY A 225 -0.76 33.54 -13.00
CA GLY A 225 -0.44 34.40 -14.16
C GLY A 225 1.05 34.53 -14.50
N GLY A 226 1.90 33.71 -13.87
CA GLY A 226 3.36 33.77 -13.94
C GLY A 226 3.99 32.53 -14.60
N LYS A 227 5.24 32.25 -14.20
CA LYS A 227 6.05 31.16 -14.75
C LYS A 227 5.91 29.89 -13.91
N PHE A 228 6.05 28.75 -14.57
CA PHE A 228 6.21 27.45 -13.91
C PHE A 228 7.53 27.39 -13.14
N PHE A 229 7.48 26.75 -11.98
CA PHE A 229 8.65 26.45 -11.16
C PHE A 229 8.76 24.96 -10.82
N ALA A 230 7.70 24.17 -11.02
CA ALA A 230 7.78 22.72 -10.85
C ALA A 230 6.91 21.97 -11.86
N TYR A 231 7.31 20.75 -12.18
CA TYR A 231 6.50 19.76 -12.90
C TYR A 231 6.59 18.42 -12.20
N PHE A 232 5.46 17.74 -12.05
CA PHE A 232 5.46 16.32 -11.70
C PHE A 232 5.64 15.50 -12.98
N SER A 233 6.50 14.48 -12.93
CA SER A 233 6.78 13.61 -14.07
C SER A 233 6.74 12.16 -13.60
N HIS A 234 5.99 11.33 -14.33
CA HIS A 234 5.91 9.89 -14.10
C HIS A 234 6.00 9.15 -15.43
N ASP A 235 6.88 8.16 -15.51
CA ASP A 235 7.07 7.24 -16.64
C ASP A 235 7.18 7.97 -17.99
N HIS A 236 7.99 9.03 -18.02
CA HIS A 236 8.04 9.93 -19.15
C HIS A 236 8.81 9.28 -20.30
N HIS A 237 8.07 8.78 -21.30
CA HIS A 237 8.54 7.93 -22.39
C HIS A 237 8.93 6.50 -21.98
N GLY A 238 8.30 5.94 -20.95
CA GLY A 238 8.54 4.54 -20.56
C GLY A 238 9.84 4.35 -19.77
N ASP A 239 10.35 5.41 -19.13
CA ASP A 239 11.58 5.35 -18.34
C ASP A 239 11.36 4.78 -16.93
N GLY A 240 10.11 4.61 -16.51
CA GLY A 240 9.72 4.11 -15.19
C GLY A 240 10.02 5.07 -14.04
N ILE A 241 10.43 6.32 -14.32
CA ILE A 241 10.87 7.26 -13.29
C ILE A 241 9.69 8.08 -12.78
N THR A 242 9.54 8.17 -11.46
CA THR A 242 8.67 9.17 -10.83
C THR A 242 9.51 10.27 -10.20
N SER A 243 9.28 11.52 -10.56
CA SER A 243 10.08 12.65 -10.11
C SER A 243 9.30 13.95 -10.04
N VAL A 244 9.85 14.91 -9.30
CA VAL A 244 9.51 16.33 -9.43
C VAL A 244 10.66 17.06 -10.09
N LEU A 245 10.35 17.81 -11.14
CA LEU A 245 11.30 18.62 -11.90
C LEU A 245 11.24 20.04 -11.36
N VAL A 246 12.37 20.59 -10.93
CA VAL A 246 12.48 21.93 -10.36
C VAL A 246 13.63 22.71 -11.00
N LYS A 247 13.64 24.04 -10.85
CA LYS A 247 14.74 24.89 -11.33
C LYS A 247 15.92 24.88 -10.37
N THR A 248 17.10 25.03 -10.95
CA THR A 248 18.36 25.27 -10.25
C THR A 248 18.87 26.68 -10.58
N GLY A 249 19.76 27.22 -9.75
CA GLY A 249 20.41 28.51 -9.94
C GLY A 249 21.33 28.57 -11.15
N GLY A 250 21.65 27.44 -11.76
CA GLY A 250 22.40 27.34 -13.01
C GLY A 250 22.99 25.96 -13.25
N PRO A 251 23.73 25.77 -14.37
CA PRO A 251 24.34 24.49 -14.72
C PRO A 251 25.33 23.94 -13.69
N GLU A 252 26.04 24.83 -12.98
CA GLU A 252 26.99 24.44 -11.94
C GLU A 252 26.29 23.80 -10.72
N GLU A 253 25.24 24.44 -10.19
CA GLU A 253 24.46 23.86 -9.08
C GLU A 253 23.82 22.53 -9.51
N GLN A 254 23.27 22.47 -10.73
CA GLN A 254 22.69 21.23 -11.27
C GLN A 254 23.72 20.09 -11.28
N MET A 255 24.94 20.36 -11.74
CA MET A 255 26.01 19.36 -11.81
C MET A 255 26.43 18.92 -10.40
N MET A 256 26.62 19.86 -9.48
CA MET A 256 27.02 19.56 -8.10
C MET A 256 25.99 18.69 -7.36
N LEU A 257 24.68 18.93 -7.55
CA LEU A 257 23.63 18.12 -6.95
C LEU A 257 23.65 16.68 -7.48
N ILE A 258 23.81 16.50 -8.80
CA ILE A 258 23.88 15.18 -9.43
C ILE A 258 25.15 14.43 -8.98
N GLU A 259 26.29 15.12 -8.88
CA GLU A 259 27.53 14.50 -8.39
C GLU A 259 27.46 14.11 -6.92
N ALA A 260 26.78 14.91 -6.09
CA ALA A 260 26.61 14.64 -4.67
C ALA A 260 25.69 13.45 -4.40
N ASP A 261 24.62 13.30 -5.18
CA ASP A 261 23.60 12.27 -4.96
C ASP A 261 22.94 11.83 -6.29
N PRO A 262 23.63 11.00 -7.10
CA PRO A 262 23.17 10.59 -8.43
C PRO A 262 21.98 9.64 -8.40
N ASP A 263 21.69 9.04 -7.24
CA ASP A 263 20.52 8.18 -7.04
C ASP A 263 19.25 9.01 -6.82
N ILE A 264 19.37 10.27 -6.39
CA ILE A 264 18.24 11.18 -6.16
C ILE A 264 18.10 12.20 -7.29
N TYR A 265 19.21 12.71 -7.81
CA TYR A 265 19.20 13.78 -8.80
C TYR A 265 19.62 13.31 -10.18
N TYR A 266 18.90 13.79 -11.19
CA TYR A 266 19.28 13.57 -12.58
C TYR A 266 18.97 14.78 -13.43
N LYS A 267 19.63 14.84 -14.60
CA LYS A 267 19.38 15.87 -15.60
C LYS A 267 18.25 15.41 -16.54
N PRO A 268 17.05 16.01 -16.50
CA PRO A 268 15.96 15.62 -17.38
C PRO A 268 16.29 15.95 -18.84
N PRO A 269 15.98 15.08 -19.82
CA PRO A 269 16.45 15.25 -21.21
C PRO A 269 16.09 16.59 -21.88
N TYR A 270 14.86 17.09 -21.66
CA TYR A 270 14.36 18.29 -22.34
C TYR A 270 14.48 19.58 -21.51
N LEU A 271 14.18 19.51 -20.22
CA LEU A 271 14.24 20.67 -19.33
C LEU A 271 15.64 20.89 -18.75
N GLY A 272 16.47 19.84 -18.70
CA GLY A 272 17.82 19.86 -18.14
C GLY A 272 18.73 20.92 -18.74
N PRO A 273 18.82 21.04 -20.08
CA PRO A 273 19.57 22.11 -20.74
C PRO A 273 19.10 23.54 -20.37
N SER A 274 17.86 23.70 -19.91
CA SER A 274 17.28 24.97 -19.48
C SER A 274 17.37 25.20 -17.96
N GLY A 275 18.27 24.47 -17.26
CA GLY A 275 18.54 24.65 -15.83
C GLY A 275 17.56 23.96 -14.88
N TRP A 276 16.84 22.94 -15.34
CA TRP A 276 15.97 22.13 -14.49
C TRP A 276 16.64 20.85 -14.04
N ILE A 277 16.37 20.40 -12.82
CA ILE A 277 16.85 19.13 -12.27
C ILE A 277 15.64 18.26 -11.91
N GLY A 278 15.76 16.96 -12.11
CA GLY A 278 14.79 16.00 -11.62
C GLY A 278 15.19 15.48 -10.26
N ILE A 279 14.24 15.43 -9.32
CA ILE A 279 14.37 14.83 -8.00
C ILE A 279 13.54 13.56 -8.00
N ARG A 280 14.17 12.40 -7.86
CA ARG A 280 13.49 11.10 -7.83
C ARG A 280 12.61 10.97 -6.59
N LEU A 281 11.40 10.48 -6.82
CA LEU A 281 10.36 10.23 -5.81
C LEU A 281 9.99 8.74 -5.72
N ASP A 282 10.61 7.90 -6.55
CA ASP A 282 10.40 6.46 -6.66
C ASP A 282 11.45 5.63 -5.89
N GLY A 283 12.22 6.30 -5.03
CA GLY A 283 13.09 5.67 -4.04
C GLY A 283 12.31 5.19 -2.81
N ASP A 284 12.96 4.36 -1.98
CA ASP A 284 12.31 3.72 -0.83
C ASP A 284 11.99 4.70 0.32
N ASP A 285 12.76 5.79 0.44
CA ASP A 285 12.55 6.84 1.45
C ASP A 285 12.69 8.23 0.80
N VAL A 286 11.55 8.86 0.47
CA VAL A 286 11.54 10.23 -0.06
C VAL A 286 11.76 11.22 1.08
N ASP A 287 12.88 11.96 1.01
CA ASP A 287 13.17 13.10 1.88
C ASP A 287 12.28 14.29 1.52
N TRP A 288 11.10 14.35 2.12
CA TRP A 288 10.10 15.37 1.82
C TRP A 288 10.51 16.79 2.25
N GLU A 289 11.38 16.93 3.25
CA GLU A 289 11.92 18.22 3.67
C GLU A 289 12.82 18.78 2.56
N ARG A 290 13.71 17.95 2.01
CA ARG A 290 14.52 18.30 0.83
C ARG A 290 13.67 18.66 -0.39
N VAL A 291 12.61 17.90 -0.66
CA VAL A 291 11.70 18.19 -1.78
C VAL A 291 11.04 19.56 -1.58
N GLU A 292 10.58 19.87 -0.37
CA GLU A 292 9.98 21.16 -0.02
C GLU A 292 10.98 22.32 -0.18
N GLU A 293 12.21 22.17 0.33
CA GLU A 293 13.26 23.16 0.18
C GLU A 293 13.57 23.46 -1.29
N LYS A 294 13.65 22.43 -2.13
CA LYS A 294 13.92 22.57 -3.57
C LYS A 294 12.74 23.17 -4.33
N LEU A 295 11.50 22.84 -3.97
CA LEU A 295 10.31 23.50 -4.50
C LEU A 295 10.31 25.00 -4.15
N ALA A 296 10.58 25.34 -2.89
CA ALA A 296 10.66 26.73 -2.43
C ALA A 296 11.78 27.51 -3.13
N ALA A 297 12.97 26.91 -3.28
CA ALA A 297 14.09 27.52 -4.00
C ALA A 297 13.72 27.81 -5.47
N SER A 298 13.14 26.82 -6.15
CA SER A 298 12.69 26.97 -7.54
C SER A 298 11.61 28.04 -7.70
N TRP A 299 10.65 28.09 -6.77
CA TRP A 299 9.62 29.13 -6.72
C TRP A 299 10.23 30.53 -6.56
N ARG A 300 11.20 30.71 -5.65
CA ARG A 300 11.87 32.00 -5.42
C ARG A 300 12.60 32.50 -6.68
N MET A 301 13.11 31.60 -7.51
CA MET A 301 13.79 31.98 -8.76
C MET A 301 12.84 32.60 -9.81
N VAL A 302 11.54 32.29 -9.75
CA VAL A 302 10.55 32.82 -10.69
C VAL A 302 9.58 33.81 -10.08
N ALA A 303 9.58 33.94 -8.75
CA ALA A 303 8.73 34.86 -8.00
C ALA A 303 9.02 36.32 -8.35
N PRO A 304 7.98 37.14 -8.60
CA PRO A 304 8.15 38.58 -8.67
C PRO A 304 8.78 39.10 -7.37
N LYS A 305 9.72 40.06 -7.48
CA LYS A 305 10.47 40.59 -6.32
C LYS A 305 9.61 40.96 -5.11
N LYS A 306 8.44 41.57 -5.35
CA LYS A 306 7.50 41.96 -4.29
C LYS A 306 6.91 40.78 -3.52
N LEU A 307 6.72 39.64 -4.21
CA LEU A 307 6.18 38.42 -3.63
C LEU A 307 7.26 37.63 -2.90
N ALA A 308 8.48 37.57 -3.45
CA ALA A 308 9.62 36.93 -2.82
C ALA A 308 10.05 37.59 -1.50
N MET A 309 9.79 38.89 -1.31
CA MET A 309 10.09 39.58 -0.04
C MET A 309 9.17 39.17 1.12
N LEU A 310 8.09 38.44 0.84
CA LEU A 310 7.10 37.99 1.83
C LEU A 310 7.30 36.52 2.23
N PHE A 311 8.31 35.83 1.68
CA PHE A 311 8.48 34.36 1.78
C PHE A 311 9.93 33.86 1.71
#